data_AF-A0A183PRB6-F1
#
_entry.id   AF-A0A183PRB6-F1
#
_cell.length_a   1.000
_cell.length_b   1.000
_cell.length_c   1.000
_cell.angle_alpha   90.00
_cell.angle_beta   90.00
_cell.angle_gamma   90.00
#
_symmetry.space_group_name_H-M   'P 1'
#
loop_
_entity.id
_entity.type
_entity.pdbx_description
1 polymer ?
#
loop_
_entity_poly.entity_id
_entity_poly.type
_entity_poly.pdbx_seq_one_letter_code
_entity_poly.pdbx_strand_id
1 'polypeptide(L)' 'MDKILLSSGETVEVTNDGATILKSIGVDNPAAKILVEMSKVQDDEVGDGTTSVTVLAAELLRVSCY' A
#
# COMPACT_ATOMS: atom_id res chain seq x y z
N MET A 1 -12.38 6.52 0.55
CA MET A 1 -12.65 7.10 1.88
C MET A 1 -11.30 7.42 2.47
N ASP A 2 -11.09 8.67 2.88
CA ASP A 2 -9.79 9.11 3.36
C ASP A 2 -9.37 8.38 4.64
N LYS A 3 -8.07 8.21 4.79
CA LYS A 3 -7.42 7.63 5.97
C LYS A 3 -6.61 8.70 6.67
N ILE A 4 -6.64 8.65 8.00
CA ILE A 4 -5.80 9.48 8.85
C ILE A 4 -4.53 8.70 9.16
N LEU A 5 -3.39 9.26 8.76
CA LEU A 5 -2.05 8.75 9.03
C LEU A 5 -1.46 9.57 10.19
N LEU A 6 -1.00 8.86 11.22
CA LEU A 6 -0.38 9.45 12.42
C LEU A 6 1.07 8.99 12.48
N SER A 7 2.00 9.94 12.39
CA SER A 7 3.43 9.68 12.60
C SER A 7 3.85 9.98 14.04
N SER A 8 4.92 9.35 14.52
CA SER A 8 5.40 9.43 15.91
C SER A 8 5.78 10.83 16.41
N GLY A 9 5.78 11.84 15.54
CA GLY A 9 6.08 13.24 15.85
C GLY A 9 4.91 14.21 15.70
N GLU A 10 3.67 13.75 15.93
CA GLU A 10 2.42 14.56 15.87
C GLU A 10 2.01 15.07 14.48
N THR A 11 2.64 14.61 13.41
CA THR A 11 2.20 14.93 12.05
C THR A 11 0.98 14.08 11.69
N VAL A 12 -0.13 14.77 11.40
CA VAL A 12 -1.37 14.17 10.92
C VAL A 12 -1.48 14.43 9.42
N GLU A 13 -1.60 13.37 8.64
CA GLU A 13 -1.86 13.44 7.22
C GLU A 13 -3.18 12.74 6.90
N VAL A 14 -4.00 13.33 6.03
CA VAL A 14 -5.28 12.76 5.60
C VAL A 14 -5.21 12.50 4.11
N THR A 15 -5.29 11.24 3.71
CA THR A 15 -5.14 10.85 2.30
C THR A 15 -5.94 9.59 1.98
N ASN A 16 -6.39 9.49 0.74
CA ASN A 16 -6.97 8.27 0.15
C ASN A 16 -6.03 7.63 -0.88
N ASP A 17 -4.83 8.18 -1.08
CA ASP A 17 -3.86 7.59 -2.00
C ASP A 17 -3.23 6.33 -1.41
N GLY A 18 -3.40 5.21 -2.11
CA GLY A 18 -2.89 3.90 -1.70
C GLY A 18 -1.37 3.88 -1.57
N ALA A 19 -0.63 4.55 -2.45
CA ALA A 19 0.82 4.56 -2.38
C ALA A 19 1.32 5.29 -1.13
N THR A 20 0.77 6.47 -0.84
CA THR A 20 1.06 7.25 0.37
C THR A 20 0.71 6.48 1.64
N ILE A 21 -0.47 5.83 1.67
CA ILE A 21 -0.87 5.00 2.81
C ILE A 21 0.11 3.84 3.00
N LEU A 22 0.46 3.10 1.94
CA LEU A 22 1.33 1.93 2.00
C LEU A 22 2.79 2.29 2.35
N LYS A 23 3.26 3.49 1.96
CA LYS A 23 4.58 4.04 2.32
C LYS A 23 4.65 4.40 3.82
N SER A 24 3.53 4.83 4.40
CA SER A 24 3.47 5.35 5.77
C SER A 24 3.20 4.30 6.85
N ILE A 25 2.76 3.09 6.46
CA ILE A 25 2.54 1.98 7.40
C ILE A 25 3.86 1.25 7.72
N GLY A 26 4.13 1.05 9.01
CA GLY A 26 5.21 0.18 9.47
C GLY A 26 4.81 -1.29 9.28
N VAL A 27 5.48 -2.01 8.38
CA VAL A 27 5.17 -3.40 8.07
C VAL A 27 6.41 -4.28 8.27
N ASP A 28 6.32 -5.25 9.18
CA ASP A 28 7.41 -6.19 9.45
C ASP A 28 7.35 -7.46 8.61
N ASN A 29 6.14 -7.86 8.18
CA ASN A 29 5.93 -9.07 7.40
C ASN A 29 6.61 -8.97 6.01
N PRO A 30 7.54 -9.89 5.66
CA PRO A 30 8.26 -9.84 4.38
C PRO A 30 7.35 -9.89 3.14
N ALA A 31 6.28 -10.69 3.16
CA ALA A 31 5.35 -10.78 2.05
C ALA A 31 4.56 -9.47 1.86
N ALA A 32 4.19 -8.83 2.97
CA ALA A 32 3.52 -7.53 2.91
C ALA A 32 4.48 -6.42 2.45
N LYS A 33 5.79 -6.49 2.75
CA LYS A 33 6.80 -5.57 2.16
C LYS A 33 6.84 -5.68 0.63
N ILE A 34 6.70 -6.88 0.07
CA ILE A 34 6.63 -7.06 -1.39
C ILE A 34 5.42 -6.34 -1.98
N LEU A 35 4.26 -6.41 -1.32
CA LEU A 35 3.05 -5.69 -1.77
C LEU A 35 3.22 -4.17 -1.71
N VAL A 36 3.88 -3.65 -0.67
CA VAL A 36 4.21 -2.22 -0.55
C VAL A 36 5.15 -1.78 -1.68
N GLU A 37 6.23 -2.53 -1.93
CA GLU A 37 7.17 -2.21 -3.02
C GLU A 37 6.51 -2.28 -4.40
N MET A 38 5.64 -3.28 -4.64
CA MET A 38 4.88 -3.37 -5.88
C MET A 38 3.99 -2.14 -6.11
N SER A 39 3.31 -1.65 -5.06
CA SER A 39 2.51 -0.43 -5.15
C SER A 39 3.38 0.80 -5.45
N LYS A 40 4.62 0.86 -4.95
CA LYS A 40 5.55 1.97 -5.26
C LYS A 40 5.99 1.92 -6.72
N VAL A 41 6.34 0.76 -7.24
CA VAL A 41 6.74 0.61 -8.65
C VAL A 41 5.59 1.02 -9.59
N GLN A 42 4.34 0.68 -9.25
CA GLN A 42 3.17 1.12 -10.01
C GLN A 42 3.01 2.65 -10.01
N ASP A 43 3.26 3.28 -8.87
CA ASP A 43 3.25 4.74 -8.70
C ASP A 43 4.38 5.40 -9.54
N ASP A 44 5.58 4.84 -9.51
CA ASP A 44 6.75 5.39 -10.20
C ASP A 44 6.65 5.26 -11.74
N GLU A 45 6.11 4.14 -12.24
CA GLU A 45 6.04 3.86 -13.68
C GLU A 45 4.77 4.39 -14.35
N VAL A 46 3.63 4.35 -13.65
CA VAL A 46 2.31 4.67 -14.23
C VAL A 46 1.65 5.86 -13.53
N GLY A 47 1.92 6.07 -12.24
CA GLY A 47 1.33 7.17 -11.45
C GLY A 47 -0.12 6.97 -11.06
N ASP A 48 -0.71 5.79 -11.30
CA ASP A 48 -2.08 5.45 -10.89
C ASP A 48 -2.27 3.93 -10.75
N GLY A 49 -3.38 3.51 -10.13
CA GLY A 49 -3.76 2.11 -9.96
C GLY A 49 -3.07 1.41 -8.80
N THR A 50 -2.34 2.15 -7.96
CA THR A 50 -1.58 1.68 -6.79
C THR A 50 -2.44 0.84 -5.83
N THR A 51 -3.68 1.26 -5.61
CA THR A 51 -4.66 0.52 -4.80
C THR A 51 -5.13 -0.76 -5.50
N SER A 52 -5.50 -0.66 -6.77
CA SER A 52 -6.07 -1.78 -7.54
C SER A 52 -5.07 -2.92 -7.70
N VAL A 53 -3.81 -2.60 -8.02
CA VAL A 53 -2.75 -3.61 -8.19
C VAL A 53 -2.47 -4.34 -6.87
N THR A 54 -2.48 -3.62 -5.74
CA THR A 54 -2.28 -4.19 -4.41
C THR A 54 -3.39 -5.17 -4.03
N VAL A 55 -4.65 -4.80 -4.26
CA VAL A 55 -5.80 -5.66 -3.97
C VAL A 55 -5.81 -6.88 -4.90
N LEU A 56 -5.50 -6.71 -6.18
CA LEU A 56 -5.44 -7.80 -7.14
C LEU A 56 -4.36 -8.83 -6.77
N ALA A 57 -3.16 -8.39 -6.43
CA ALA A 57 -2.08 -9.29 -6.02
C ALA A 57 -2.42 -10.06 -4.73
N ALA A 58 -3.02 -9.39 -3.75
CA ALA A 58 -3.48 -10.05 -2.51
C ALA A 58 -4.52 -11.13 -2.80
N GLU A 59 -5.45 -10.86 -3.71
CA GLU A 59 -6.49 -11.81 -4.10
C GLU A 59 -5.93 -13.01 -4.88
N LEU A 60 -4.96 -12.78 -5.78
CA LEU A 60 -4.27 -13.86 -6.48
C LEU A 60 -3.54 -14.80 -5.51
N LEU A 61 -2.84 -14.24 -4.51
CA LEU A 61 -2.17 -15.03 -3.47
C LEU A 61 -3.18 -15.85 -2.67
N ARG A 62 -4.31 -15.26 -2.28
CA ARG A 62 -5.38 -15.94 -1.54
C ARG A 62 -5.96 -17.12 -2.32
N VAL A 63 -6.27 -16.93 -3.60
CA VAL A 63 -6.80 -18.00 -4.47
C VAL A 63 -5.76 -19.08 -4.73
N SER A 64 -4.47 -18.73 -4.83
CA SER A 64 -3.40 -19.71 -5.09
C SER A 64 -3.09 -20.63 -3.90
N CYS A 65 -3.42 -20.23 -2.68
CA CYS A 65 -3.17 -21.01 -1.46
C CYS A 65 -4.38 -21.87 -1.03
N TYR A 66 -5.42 -21.95 -1.86
CA TYR A 66 -6.60 -22.81 -1.70
C TYR A 66 -6.53 -23.99 -2.67
#